data_AF-A0A2N9MSN3-F1
#
_entry.id   AF-A0A2N9MSN3-F1
#
_cell.length_a   1.000
_cell.length_b   1.000
_cell.length_c   1.000
_cell.angle_alpha   90.00
_cell.angle_beta   90.00
_cell.angle_gamma   90.00
#
_symmetry.space_group_name_H-M   'P 1'
#
loop_
_entity.id
_entity.type
_entity.pdbx_description
1 polymer ?
#
loop_
_entity_poly.entity_id
_entity_poly.type
_entity_poly.pdbx_seq_one_letter_code
_entity_poly.pdbx_strand_id
1 'polypeptide(L)'
;MGQPAAKQGDQIMATDIHIVMVPSPGGPVPTPLPHPFTGILSGGLSSNVNIMGMPAATVNSTADATPPHLPMPPGVSFQKPPSNKGTILMGSATVKINGQMAARSGDTAMTCNDPADAPMGTVMAVGTVMVG
;
A
#
# COMPACT_ATOMS: atom_id res chain seq x y z
N MET A 1 2.66 -1.25 -23.63
CA MET A 1 1.85 -0.02 -23.64
C MET A 1 2.11 0.66 -22.30
N GLY A 2 2.24 2.00 -22.26
CA GLY A 2 2.49 2.70 -20.99
C GLY A 2 1.30 2.58 -20.04
N GLN A 3 1.57 2.64 -18.74
CA GLN A 3 0.56 2.67 -17.68
C GLN A 3 0.47 4.06 -17.06
N PRO A 4 -0.69 4.47 -16.49
CA PRO A 4 -0.81 5.76 -15.82
C PRO A 4 0.26 5.90 -14.74
N ALA A 5 0.97 7.02 -14.75
CA ALA A 5 2.00 7.32 -13.77
C ALA A 5 1.38 7.67 -12.41
N ALA A 6 1.88 7.07 -11.33
CA ALA A 6 1.36 7.28 -9.99
C ALA A 6 1.84 8.61 -9.40
N LYS A 7 0.97 9.27 -8.64
CA LYS A 7 1.22 10.56 -7.98
C LYS A 7 0.54 10.63 -6.62
N GLN A 8 0.78 11.71 -5.88
CA GLN A 8 0.08 12.00 -4.63
C GLN A 8 -1.43 11.85 -4.78
N GLY A 9 -2.07 11.17 -3.83
CA GLY A 9 -3.51 10.95 -3.80
C GLY A 9 -3.99 9.71 -4.57
N ASP A 10 -3.16 9.12 -5.43
CA ASP A 10 -3.43 7.78 -5.97
C ASP A 10 -3.33 6.72 -4.85
N GLN A 11 -3.78 5.50 -5.11
CA GLN A 11 -3.98 4.51 -4.05
C GLN A 11 -3.10 3.28 -4.20
N ILE A 12 -2.81 2.60 -3.08
CA ILE A 12 -2.42 1.20 -3.03
C ILE A 12 -3.62 0.42 -2.52
N MET A 13 -4.06 -0.60 -3.26
CA MET A 13 -5.13 -1.49 -2.84
C MET A 13 -4.59 -2.90 -2.60
N ALA A 14 -5.04 -3.54 -1.52
CA ALA A 14 -4.68 -4.91 -1.18
C ALA A 14 -5.78 -5.59 -0.35
N THR A 15 -5.61 -6.89 -0.12
CA THR A 15 -6.22 -7.59 1.01
C THR A 15 -5.09 -8.13 1.87
N ASP A 16 -4.89 -7.51 3.02
CA ASP A 16 -3.87 -7.92 3.98
C ASP A 16 -4.37 -9.08 4.84
N ILE A 17 -3.46 -9.89 5.34
CA ILE A 17 -3.73 -10.84 6.42
C ILE A 17 -3.20 -10.24 7.72
N HIS A 18 -4.07 -10.13 8.73
CA HIS A 18 -3.70 -9.78 10.10
C HIS A 18 -4.17 -10.87 11.05
N ILE A 19 -3.38 -11.14 12.08
CA ILE A 19 -3.76 -12.09 13.12
C ILE A 19 -4.54 -11.33 14.20
N VAL A 20 -5.81 -11.70 14.37
CA VAL A 20 -6.65 -11.17 15.43
C VAL A 20 -6.76 -12.17 16.59
N MET A 21 -6.97 -11.66 17.79
CA MET A 21 -7.20 -12.45 18.98
C MET A 21 -8.71 -12.66 19.16
N VAL A 22 -9.18 -13.89 18.94
CA VAL A 22 -10.60 -14.26 19.04
C VAL A 22 -10.88 -14.77 20.45
N PRO A 23 -11.82 -14.19 21.22
CA PRO A 23 -12.16 -14.68 22.54
C PRO A 23 -12.69 -16.12 22.51
N SER A 24 -12.25 -16.95 23.47
CA SER A 24 -12.77 -18.30 23.69
C SER A 24 -12.78 -18.63 25.20
N PRO A 25 -13.49 -19.69 25.65
CA PRO A 25 -13.46 -20.11 27.05
C PRO A 25 -12.06 -20.43 27.60
N GLY A 26 -11.14 -20.87 26.74
CA GLY A 26 -9.75 -21.16 27.11
C GLY A 26 -8.79 -19.97 27.01
N GLY A 27 -9.30 -18.77 26.68
CA GLY A 27 -8.51 -17.57 26.40
C GLY A 27 -8.50 -17.19 24.91
N PRO A 28 -7.90 -16.05 24.54
CA PRO A 28 -7.90 -15.59 23.15
C PRO A 28 -7.06 -16.49 22.23
N VAL A 29 -7.62 -16.84 21.06
CA VAL A 29 -6.96 -17.68 20.05
C VAL A 29 -6.48 -16.81 18.87
N PRO A 30 -5.18 -16.81 18.53
CA PRO A 30 -4.68 -16.12 17.34
C PRO A 30 -5.29 -16.70 16.07
N THR A 31 -5.96 -15.87 15.28
CA THR A 31 -6.66 -16.28 14.06
C THR A 31 -6.30 -15.33 12.91
N PRO A 32 -5.63 -15.81 11.85
CA PRO A 32 -5.39 -15.01 10.66
C PRO A 32 -6.70 -14.70 9.93
N LEU A 33 -7.01 -13.43 9.71
CA LEU A 33 -8.19 -12.98 8.96
C LEU A 33 -7.82 -11.96 7.87
N PRO A 34 -8.52 -11.99 6.73
CA PRO A 34 -8.33 -11.00 5.67
C PRO A 34 -8.90 -9.64 6.09
N HIS A 35 -8.14 -8.57 5.82
CA HIS A 35 -8.53 -7.18 6.04
C HIS A 35 -8.30 -6.36 4.76
N PRO A 36 -9.29 -5.60 4.27
CA PRO A 36 -9.11 -4.74 3.11
C PRO A 36 -8.11 -3.62 3.43
N PHE A 37 -7.20 -3.35 2.51
CA PHE A 37 -6.25 -2.24 2.61
C PHE A 37 -6.48 -1.27 1.45
N THR A 38 -6.72 0.00 1.79
CA THR A 38 -6.74 1.12 0.83
C THR A 38 -5.84 2.20 1.38
N GLY A 39 -4.61 2.28 0.87
CA GLY A 39 -3.63 3.28 1.25
C GLY A 39 -3.62 4.46 0.28
N ILE A 40 -3.63 5.70 0.78
CA ILE A 40 -3.47 6.89 -0.07
C ILE A 40 -1.99 7.25 -0.14
N LEU A 41 -1.43 7.40 -1.35
CA LEU A 41 -0.04 7.82 -1.57
C LEU A 41 0.15 9.26 -1.09
N SER A 42 0.96 9.40 -0.04
CA SER A 42 1.11 10.64 0.73
C SER A 42 2.55 10.94 1.12
N GLY A 43 3.45 9.95 1.08
CA GLY A 43 4.82 10.08 1.55
C GLY A 43 5.86 9.53 0.57
N GLY A 44 7.13 9.91 0.76
CA GLY A 44 8.23 9.48 -0.11
C GLY A 44 8.03 9.86 -1.57
N LEU A 45 7.34 10.98 -1.84
CA LEU A 45 7.03 11.47 -3.18
C LEU A 45 8.15 12.37 -3.70
N SER A 46 8.17 12.61 -5.01
CA SER A 46 9.09 13.55 -5.65
C SER A 46 8.91 14.97 -5.10
N SER A 47 10.01 15.67 -4.84
CA SER A 47 9.98 17.07 -4.38
C SER A 47 9.84 18.09 -5.50
N ASN A 48 10.04 17.70 -6.76
CA ASN A 48 10.13 18.63 -7.89
C ASN A 48 9.57 18.12 -9.22
N VAL A 49 9.21 16.84 -9.33
CA VAL A 49 8.52 16.30 -10.50
C VAL A 49 7.06 16.11 -10.16
N ASN A 50 6.21 16.82 -10.89
CA ASN A 50 4.77 16.72 -10.75
C ASN A 50 4.17 15.96 -11.95
N ILE A 51 3.25 15.05 -11.67
CA ILE A 51 2.36 14.41 -12.65
C ILE A 51 0.98 15.03 -12.45
N MET A 52 0.41 15.64 -13.48
CA MET A 52 -0.89 16.30 -13.40
C MET A 52 -0.98 17.34 -12.27
N GLY A 53 0.12 18.06 -12.00
CA GLY A 53 0.19 19.08 -10.94
C GLY A 53 0.41 18.53 -9.53
N MET A 54 0.47 17.22 -9.34
CA MET A 54 0.70 16.57 -8.04
C MET A 54 2.09 15.91 -7.98
N PRO A 55 2.76 15.87 -6.82
CA PRO A 55 4.04 15.18 -6.65
C PRO A 55 4.02 13.73 -7.15
N ALA A 56 4.98 13.38 -7.99
CA ALA A 56 5.08 12.04 -8.57
C ALA A 56 5.48 10.98 -7.53
N ALA A 57 4.94 9.77 -7.66
CA ALA A 57 5.34 8.62 -6.84
C ALA A 57 6.41 7.78 -7.57
N THR A 58 7.28 7.18 -6.77
CA THR A 58 8.40 6.34 -7.18
C THR A 58 8.47 5.11 -6.29
N VAL A 59 9.38 4.19 -6.60
CA VAL A 59 9.73 3.12 -5.65
C VAL A 59 10.18 3.73 -4.32
N ASN A 60 9.69 3.16 -3.22
CA ASN A 60 9.76 3.66 -1.85
C ASN A 60 8.81 4.81 -1.48
N SER A 61 7.97 5.31 -2.41
CA SER A 61 6.84 6.14 -2.00
C SER A 61 5.90 5.34 -1.09
N THR A 62 5.34 6.02 -0.08
CA THR A 62 4.55 5.41 0.97
C THR A 62 3.10 5.86 0.93
N ALA A 63 2.22 4.97 1.38
CA ALA A 63 0.80 5.20 1.51
C ALA A 63 0.31 4.91 2.92
N ASP A 64 -0.73 5.62 3.33
CA ASP A 64 -1.40 5.48 4.63
C ASP A 64 -2.78 4.85 4.46
N ALA A 65 -3.02 3.73 5.14
CA ALA A 65 -4.32 3.05 5.13
C ALA A 65 -5.41 4.00 5.66
N THR A 66 -6.46 4.19 4.87
CA THR A 66 -7.59 5.05 5.20
C THR A 66 -8.91 4.32 4.88
N PRO A 67 -9.68 3.87 5.90
CA PRO A 67 -9.38 3.94 7.34
C PRO A 67 -8.21 3.01 7.75
N PRO A 68 -7.61 3.20 8.93
CA PRO A 68 -6.67 2.24 9.49
C PRO A 68 -7.37 0.90 9.78
N HIS A 69 -6.61 -0.18 9.80
CA HIS A 69 -7.08 -1.51 10.15
C HIS A 69 -7.68 -1.52 11.55
N LEU A 70 -8.89 -2.08 11.65
CA LEU A 70 -9.58 -2.36 12.89
C LEU A 70 -9.70 -3.88 13.05
N PRO A 71 -9.62 -4.42 14.28
CA PRO A 71 -9.82 -5.85 14.49
C PRO A 71 -11.20 -6.26 13.96
N MET A 72 -11.21 -7.18 12.99
CA MET A 72 -12.46 -7.67 12.43
C MET A 72 -13.06 -8.79 13.31
N PRO A 73 -14.40 -8.79 13.52
CA PRO A 73 -15.08 -9.90 14.17
C PRO A 73 -14.75 -11.23 13.48
N PRO A 74 -14.56 -12.33 14.25
CA PRO A 74 -14.82 -12.47 15.69
C PRO A 74 -13.65 -11.99 16.59
N GLY A 75 -12.58 -11.43 16.01
CA GLY A 75 -11.48 -10.86 16.77
C GLY A 75 -11.85 -9.56 17.49
N VAL A 76 -11.22 -9.32 18.64
CA VAL A 76 -11.42 -8.10 19.44
C VAL A 76 -10.16 -7.24 19.56
N SER A 77 -9.00 -7.80 19.24
CA SER A 77 -7.71 -7.10 19.18
C SER A 77 -6.80 -7.77 18.15
N PHE A 78 -5.73 -7.09 17.75
CA PHE A 78 -4.67 -7.71 16.95
C PHE A 78 -3.64 -8.40 17.84
N GLN A 79 -3.03 -9.47 17.34
CA GLN A 79 -1.83 -10.05 17.96
C GLN A 79 -0.65 -9.07 17.89
N LYS A 80 -0.51 -8.40 16.74
CA LYS A 80 0.46 -7.34 16.47
C LYS A 80 -0.28 -6.14 15.87
N PRO A 81 -0.13 -4.92 16.41
CA PRO A 81 -0.74 -3.75 15.80
C PRO A 81 -0.29 -3.57 14.32
N PRO A 82 -1.22 -3.43 13.37
CA PRO A 82 -0.89 -3.16 11.97
C PRO A 82 -0.17 -1.82 11.82
N SER A 83 0.86 -1.76 10.96
CA SER A 83 1.55 -0.50 10.68
C SER A 83 0.68 0.47 9.88
N ASN A 84 -0.34 -0.03 9.17
CA ASN A 84 -1.22 0.74 8.29
C ASN A 84 -0.47 1.47 7.16
N LYS A 85 0.69 0.94 6.76
CA LYS A 85 1.52 1.51 5.71
C LYS A 85 1.57 0.60 4.48
N GLY A 86 1.57 1.25 3.31
CA GLY A 86 1.95 0.65 2.04
C GLY A 86 3.23 1.29 1.52
N THR A 87 4.08 0.55 0.83
CA THR A 87 5.30 1.08 0.21
C THR A 87 5.45 0.50 -1.20
N ILE A 88 5.59 1.36 -2.20
CA ILE A 88 5.77 0.92 -3.58
C ILE A 88 7.08 0.15 -3.72
N LEU A 89 7.01 -1.09 -4.20
CA LEU A 89 8.14 -2.00 -4.32
C LEU A 89 8.71 -2.01 -5.74
N MET A 90 7.84 -1.94 -6.76
CA MET A 90 8.23 -1.97 -8.16
C MET A 90 7.84 -0.68 -8.89
N GLY A 91 8.49 -0.43 -10.02
CA GLY A 91 8.24 0.72 -10.87
C GLY A 91 8.64 0.44 -12.31
N SER A 92 8.69 1.48 -13.13
CA SER A 92 9.22 1.41 -14.50
C SER A 92 10.68 0.95 -14.54
N ALA A 93 10.99 0.05 -15.47
CA ALA A 93 12.36 -0.41 -15.72
C ALA A 93 13.22 0.62 -16.46
N THR A 94 12.59 1.60 -17.13
CA THR A 94 13.29 2.52 -18.05
C THR A 94 13.11 3.98 -17.69
N VAL A 95 12.01 4.34 -17.03
CA VAL A 95 11.73 5.72 -16.63
C VAL A 95 12.06 5.90 -15.16
N LYS A 96 12.92 6.89 -14.91
CA LYS A 96 13.30 7.28 -13.55
C LYS A 96 12.86 8.69 -13.23
N ILE A 97 12.33 8.88 -12.03
CA ILE A 97 12.03 10.18 -11.43
C ILE A 97 12.94 10.31 -10.21
N ASN A 98 13.72 11.40 -10.16
CA ASN A 98 14.76 11.60 -9.14
C ASN A 98 15.73 10.41 -8.97
N GLY A 99 16.03 9.71 -10.07
CA GLY A 99 16.92 8.54 -10.06
C GLY A 99 16.28 7.23 -9.57
N GLN A 100 15.03 7.26 -9.13
CA GLN A 100 14.25 6.09 -8.70
C GLN A 100 13.28 5.66 -9.81
N MET A 101 12.92 4.37 -9.85
CA MET A 101 11.94 3.84 -10.80
C MET A 101 10.59 4.57 -10.60
N ALA A 102 10.06 5.14 -11.68
CA ALA A 102 8.78 5.83 -11.65
C ALA A 102 7.65 4.84 -11.42
N ALA A 103 6.78 5.09 -10.44
CA ALA A 103 5.67 4.19 -10.13
C ALA A 103 4.49 4.38 -11.09
N ARG A 104 3.76 3.31 -11.33
CA ARG A 104 2.67 3.25 -12.32
C ARG A 104 1.52 2.42 -11.79
N SER A 105 0.35 2.58 -12.41
CA SER A 105 -0.78 1.68 -12.14
C SER A 105 -0.39 0.23 -12.46
N GLY A 106 -0.70 -0.67 -11.53
CA GLY A 106 -0.38 -2.09 -11.61
C GLY A 106 0.96 -2.47 -10.98
N ASP A 107 1.81 -1.51 -10.58
CA ASP A 107 3.06 -1.84 -9.90
C ASP A 107 2.79 -2.37 -8.48
N THR A 108 3.61 -3.32 -8.05
CA THR A 108 3.47 -3.99 -6.75
C THR A 108 3.93 -3.09 -5.60
N ALA A 109 3.23 -3.20 -4.47
CA ALA A 109 3.56 -2.55 -3.22
C ALA A 109 3.58 -3.55 -2.05
N MET A 110 4.47 -3.33 -1.09
CA MET A 110 4.46 -3.98 0.21
C MET A 110 3.35 -3.37 1.07
N THR A 111 2.57 -4.20 1.76
CA THR A 111 1.54 -3.77 2.72
C THR A 111 1.67 -4.54 4.02
N CYS A 112 1.09 -3.99 5.10
CA CYS A 112 1.24 -4.52 6.45
C CYS A 112 0.53 -5.87 6.61
N ASN A 113 1.26 -6.96 6.51
CA ASN A 113 0.74 -8.30 6.69
C ASN A 113 1.38 -8.92 7.95
N ASP A 114 0.73 -9.95 8.48
CA ASP A 114 1.32 -10.85 9.46
C ASP A 114 1.79 -12.15 8.80
N PRO A 115 2.93 -12.73 9.24
CA PRO A 115 3.79 -12.26 10.32
C PRO A 115 4.71 -11.07 9.95
N ALA A 116 4.80 -10.76 8.65
CA ALA A 116 5.60 -9.65 8.12
C ALA A 116 4.92 -9.03 6.90
N ASP A 117 5.28 -7.78 6.60
CA ASP A 117 4.82 -7.08 5.41
C ASP A 117 5.02 -7.94 4.15
N ALA A 118 4.06 -7.88 3.23
CA ALA A 118 4.02 -8.74 2.06
C ALA A 118 3.69 -7.93 0.78
N PRO A 119 4.15 -8.38 -0.41
CA PRO A 119 3.94 -7.69 -1.69
C PRO A 119 2.54 -7.95 -2.27
N MET A 120 1.49 -7.72 -1.47
CA MET A 120 0.09 -7.97 -1.84
C MET A 120 -0.60 -6.71 -2.40
N GLY A 121 0.02 -5.55 -2.25
CA GLY A 121 -0.51 -4.28 -2.73
C GLY A 121 -0.32 -4.08 -4.23
N THR A 122 -1.32 -3.45 -4.85
CA THR A 122 -1.25 -2.98 -6.23
C THR A 122 -1.50 -1.48 -6.26
N VAL A 123 -0.62 -0.73 -6.94
CA VAL A 123 -0.81 0.69 -7.18
C VAL A 123 -1.97 0.90 -8.16
N MET A 124 -2.92 1.74 -7.76
CA MET A 124 -4.07 2.16 -8.56
C MET A 124 -3.90 3.65 -8.87
N ALA A 125 -3.41 3.93 -10.07
CA ALA A 125 -3.15 5.28 -10.55
C ALA A 125 -4.06 5.62 -11.73
N VAL A 126 -4.56 6.85 -11.76
CA VAL A 126 -5.38 7.38 -12.85
C VAL A 126 -4.75 8.66 -13.39
N GLY A 127 -4.72 8.84 -14.71
CA GLY A 127 -4.14 10.04 -15.30
C GLY A 127 -3.87 9.91 -16.79
N THR A 128 -3.39 11.00 -17.38
CA THR A 128 -3.06 11.10 -18.82
C THR A 128 -1.56 11.00 -19.10
N VAL A 129 -0.72 11.05 -18.05
CA VAL A 129 0.73 10.81 -18.18
C VAL A 129 0.98 9.32 -18.10
N MET A 130 1.50 8.74 -19.17
CA MET A 130 1.74 7.31 -19.29
C MET A 130 3.24 7.02 -19.22
N VAL A 131 3.63 6.06 -18.40
CA VAL A 131 5.02 5.64 -18.21
C VAL A 131 5.19 4.19 -18.66
N GLY A 132 6.23 3.95 -19.46
CA GLY A 132 6.57 2.63 -20.01
C GLY A 132 7.19 1.68 -19.00
#